data_AF-A0A6A6WHY0-F1
#
_entry.id   AF-A0A6A6WHY0-F1
#
_cell.length_a   1.000
_cell.length_b   1.000
_cell.length_c   1.000
_cell.angle_alpha   90.00
_cell.angle_beta   90.00
_cell.angle_gamma   90.00
#
_symmetry.space_group_name_H-M   'P 1'
#
loop_
_entity.id
_entity.type
_entity.pdbx_description
1 polymer ?
#
loop_
_entity_poly.entity_id
_entity_poly.type
_entity_poly.pdbx_seq_one_letter_code
_entity_poly.pdbx_strand_id
1 'polypeptide(L)'
;MFKTIRNISWKGFKYVFLPTLPLTFFPIVIGIINGVHFGIYHDRMIRENTDKFLYSVKSVANDWGVPGFTFRDFQDTKNDYHIMRINSNDWLKKLNLILPTEYTDWDNVDAPINQYADLEQLVADMVCPNAPPKEQWIYLARYRIFDKYTEWGQAFDKARQHAYAPSKLNESHIFLAECSGTADFLCGVWQIKAPALLHFKVEDEKIDHDDIPAGLSYRGDYTHLHPVTARVIEFPLENAYLELPPSVFPGYNEQLLSIMKKSELVEQFDEHNLFMQEMKRHQEAVNELYDAKASTLGVFVPLEKATALFSEYTGAPKRGDYILAQEDPNDPLGGWNPMSALFGGMSMAFKQVMEMAAKNASEQKAREAVTPFPTPP
;
A
#
# COMPACT_ATOMS: atom_id res chain seq x y z
N MET A 1 60.66 3.69 -11.22
CA MET A 1 60.03 4.11 -9.94
C MET A 1 58.50 4.00 -9.98
N PHE A 2 57.81 4.63 -10.94
CA PHE A 2 56.34 4.62 -11.05
C PHE A 2 55.68 3.21 -11.13
N LYS A 3 56.29 2.26 -11.85
CA LYS A 3 55.78 0.87 -11.95
C LYS A 3 55.76 0.13 -10.60
N THR A 4 56.75 0.39 -9.75
CA THR A 4 56.91 -0.28 -8.46
C THR A 4 55.92 0.25 -7.43
N ILE A 5 55.71 1.57 -7.40
CA ILE A 5 54.71 2.23 -6.55
C ILE A 5 53.30 1.78 -6.94
N ARG A 6 53.00 1.69 -8.23
CA ARG A 6 51.70 1.18 -8.73
C ARG A 6 51.43 -0.27 -8.30
N ASN A 7 52.43 -1.15 -8.33
CA ASN A 7 52.29 -2.54 -7.91
C ASN A 7 52.13 -2.69 -6.39
N ILE A 8 52.76 -1.83 -5.59
CA ILE A 8 52.63 -1.85 -4.13
C ILE A 8 51.26 -1.31 -3.71
N SER A 9 50.80 -0.18 -4.29
CA SER A 9 49.44 0.33 -4.06
C SER A 9 48.35 -0.63 -4.51
N TRP A 10 48.53 -1.33 -5.64
CA TRP A 10 47.55 -2.32 -6.12
C TRP A 10 47.49 -3.58 -5.23
N LYS A 11 48.63 -4.03 -4.72
CA LYS A 11 48.67 -5.13 -3.74
C LYS A 11 48.03 -4.71 -2.42
N GLY A 12 48.35 -3.53 -1.90
CA GLY A 12 47.73 -2.98 -0.69
C GLY A 12 46.22 -2.83 -0.83
N PHE A 13 45.75 -2.26 -1.95
CA PHE A 13 44.32 -2.18 -2.27
C PHE A 13 43.66 -3.55 -2.30
N LYS A 14 44.25 -4.55 -2.97
CA LYS A 14 43.71 -5.92 -2.98
C LYS A 14 43.62 -6.54 -1.58
N TYR A 15 44.64 -6.39 -0.74
CA TYR A 15 44.64 -6.95 0.61
C TYR A 15 43.62 -6.29 1.55
N VAL A 16 43.21 -5.05 1.28
CA VAL A 16 42.15 -4.36 2.04
C VAL A 16 40.77 -4.59 1.43
N PHE A 17 40.65 -4.59 0.10
CA PHE A 17 39.37 -4.64 -0.61
C PHE A 17 38.78 -6.05 -0.76
N LEU A 18 39.60 -7.09 -0.98
CA LEU A 18 39.11 -8.47 -1.08
C LEU A 18 38.46 -9.00 0.21
N PRO A 19 38.98 -8.73 1.43
CA PRO A 19 38.31 -9.16 2.65
C PRO A 19 37.10 -8.30 3.04
N THR A 20 36.99 -7.06 2.55
CA THR A 20 35.77 -6.23 2.72
C THR A 20 34.71 -6.53 1.67
N LEU A 21 35.06 -7.25 0.60
CA LEU A 21 34.16 -7.61 -0.49
C LEU A 21 32.97 -8.46 -0.01
N PRO A 22 33.12 -9.50 0.83
CA PRO A 22 31.96 -10.19 1.40
C PRO A 22 31.05 -9.25 2.21
N LEU A 23 31.64 -8.41 3.07
CA LEU A 23 30.89 -7.47 3.92
C LEU A 23 30.16 -6.38 3.13
N THR A 24 30.62 -6.03 1.94
CA THR A 24 30.01 -5.01 1.09
C THR A 24 29.11 -5.61 -0.01
N PHE A 25 29.44 -6.80 -0.50
CA PHE A 25 28.68 -7.51 -1.53
C PHE A 25 27.43 -8.18 -0.98
N PHE A 26 27.49 -8.80 0.21
CA PHE A 26 26.32 -9.46 0.78
C PHE A 26 25.15 -8.49 1.02
N PRO A 27 25.34 -7.28 1.59
CA PRO A 27 24.26 -6.30 1.70
C PRO A 27 23.67 -5.89 0.36
N ILE A 28 24.49 -5.76 -0.69
CA ILE A 28 24.00 -5.43 -2.05
C ILE A 28 23.12 -6.56 -2.59
N VAL A 29 23.57 -7.81 -2.47
CA VAL A 29 22.80 -8.97 -2.91
C VAL A 29 21.49 -9.10 -2.12
N ILE A 30 21.53 -8.90 -0.80
CA ILE A 30 20.34 -8.89 0.05
C ILE A 30 19.39 -7.75 -0.37
N GLY A 31 19.91 -6.55 -0.64
CA GLY A 31 19.12 -5.42 -1.12
C GLY A 31 18.42 -5.72 -2.44
N ILE A 32 19.10 -6.37 -3.39
CA ILE A 32 18.51 -6.79 -4.67
C ILE A 32 17.41 -7.82 -4.43
N ILE A 33 17.65 -8.84 -3.60
CA ILE A 33 16.65 -9.87 -3.28
C ILE A 33 15.43 -9.24 -2.63
N ASN A 34 15.62 -8.36 -1.64
CA ASN A 34 14.53 -7.66 -0.97
C ASN A 34 13.75 -6.76 -1.94
N GLY A 35 14.44 -6.07 -2.86
CA GLY A 35 13.80 -5.25 -3.88
C GLY A 35 12.91 -6.06 -4.83
N VAL A 36 13.36 -7.26 -5.25
CA VAL A 36 12.54 -8.18 -6.04
C VAL A 36 11.33 -8.67 -5.25
N HIS A 37 11.52 -9.05 -3.98
CA HIS A 37 10.42 -9.48 -3.11
C HIS A 37 9.38 -8.37 -2.89
N PHE A 38 9.85 -7.13 -2.67
CA PHE A 38 8.99 -5.96 -2.55
C PHE A 38 8.23 -5.71 -3.86
N GLY A 39 8.89 -5.76 -5.02
CA GLY A 39 8.22 -5.58 -6.31
C GLY A 39 7.12 -6.60 -6.58
N ILE A 40 7.33 -7.87 -6.22
CA ILE A 40 6.30 -8.92 -6.31
C ILE A 40 5.15 -8.65 -5.33
N TYR A 41 5.46 -8.22 -4.11
CA TYR A 41 4.47 -7.86 -3.11
C TYR A 41 3.59 -6.69 -3.59
N HIS A 42 4.21 -5.64 -4.12
CA HIS A 42 3.55 -4.46 -4.67
C HIS A 42 2.59 -4.81 -5.82
N ASP A 43 3.05 -5.58 -6.81
CA ASP A 43 2.20 -6.02 -7.93
C ASP A 43 0.99 -6.84 -7.45
N ARG A 44 1.20 -7.73 -6.47
CA ARG A 44 0.11 -8.47 -5.85
C ARG A 44 -0.89 -7.55 -5.16
N MET A 45 -0.42 -6.56 -4.39
CA MET A 45 -1.29 -5.60 -3.71
C MET A 45 -2.12 -4.78 -4.71
N ILE A 46 -1.52 -4.36 -5.84
CA ILE A 46 -2.24 -3.66 -6.92
C ILE A 46 -3.40 -4.51 -7.44
N ARG A 47 -3.15 -5.80 -7.73
CA ARG A 47 -4.19 -6.71 -8.24
C ARG A 47 -5.30 -6.92 -7.21
N GLU A 48 -4.94 -7.21 -5.96
CA GLU A 48 -5.91 -7.40 -4.87
C GLU A 48 -6.75 -6.13 -4.65
N ASN A 49 -6.15 -4.94 -4.71
CA ASN A 49 -6.87 -3.67 -4.58
C ASN A 49 -7.78 -3.39 -5.79
N THR A 50 -7.37 -3.78 -6.99
CA THR A 50 -8.20 -3.69 -8.20
C THR A 50 -9.44 -4.56 -8.06
N ASP A 51 -9.28 -5.80 -7.60
CA ASP A 51 -10.40 -6.71 -7.36
C ASP A 51 -11.38 -6.16 -6.31
N LYS A 52 -10.84 -5.58 -5.22
CA LYS A 52 -11.64 -4.91 -4.19
C LYS A 52 -12.42 -3.74 -4.74
N PHE A 53 -11.80 -2.89 -5.56
CA PHE A 53 -12.46 -1.76 -6.22
C PHE A 53 -13.62 -2.22 -7.09
N LEU A 54 -13.37 -3.20 -7.98
CA LEU A 54 -14.39 -3.76 -8.87
C LEU A 54 -15.55 -4.40 -8.07
N TYR A 55 -15.24 -5.08 -6.97
CA TYR A 55 -16.26 -5.62 -6.08
C TYR A 55 -17.11 -4.52 -5.42
N SER A 56 -16.48 -3.43 -4.95
CA SER A 56 -17.17 -2.27 -4.40
C SER A 56 -18.10 -1.61 -5.44
N VAL A 57 -17.64 -1.45 -6.69
CA VAL A 57 -18.46 -0.92 -7.80
C VAL A 57 -19.63 -1.87 -8.11
N LYS A 58 -19.39 -3.18 -8.18
CA LYS A 58 -20.43 -4.19 -8.43
C LYS A 58 -21.49 -4.23 -7.32
N SER A 59 -21.09 -4.02 -6.08
CA SER A 59 -22.01 -3.94 -4.94
C SER A 59 -23.03 -2.81 -5.11
N VAL A 60 -22.58 -1.66 -5.63
CA VAL A 60 -23.42 -0.47 -5.88
C VAL A 60 -24.45 -0.72 -6.96
N ALA A 61 -24.08 -1.45 -8.02
CA ALA A 61 -24.99 -1.81 -9.09
C ALA A 61 -26.13 -2.73 -8.63
N ASN A 62 -25.99 -3.39 -7.48
CA ASN A 62 -26.95 -4.35 -6.93
C ASN A 62 -27.65 -3.81 -5.66
N ASP A 63 -27.84 -2.51 -5.49
CA ASP A 63 -28.45 -1.96 -4.26
C ASP A 63 -29.93 -2.38 -4.12
N TRP A 64 -30.22 -3.32 -3.21
CA TRP A 64 -31.58 -3.82 -2.94
C TRP A 64 -32.27 -2.87 -1.97
N GLY A 65 -33.34 -2.17 -2.38
CA GLY A 65 -34.02 -1.19 -1.52
C GLY A 65 -34.67 -1.79 -0.25
N VAL A 66 -34.66 -1.01 0.84
CA VAL A 66 -35.46 -1.25 2.06
C VAL A 66 -36.67 -0.30 2.03
N PRO A 67 -37.86 -0.65 2.55
CA PRO A 67 -38.99 0.29 2.55
C PRO A 67 -38.62 1.63 3.23
N GLY A 68 -38.66 2.71 2.45
CA GLY A 68 -38.36 4.07 2.90
C GLY A 68 -36.90 4.53 2.82
N PHE A 69 -35.96 3.65 2.44
CA PHE A 69 -34.53 3.99 2.29
C PHE A 69 -33.90 3.19 1.14
N THR A 70 -32.92 3.77 0.42
CA THR A 70 -31.99 2.90 -0.33
C THR A 70 -31.19 2.07 0.69
N PHE A 71 -30.73 0.88 0.31
CA PHE A 71 -29.95 0.08 1.26
C PHE A 71 -28.64 0.78 1.62
N ARG A 72 -28.07 1.56 0.70
CA ARG A 72 -27.01 2.50 0.99
C ARG A 72 -27.37 3.55 2.05
N ASP A 73 -28.48 4.26 1.92
CA ASP A 73 -28.91 5.25 2.92
C ASP A 73 -29.13 4.60 4.29
N PHE A 74 -29.66 3.38 4.30
CA PHE A 74 -29.80 2.59 5.51
C PHE A 74 -28.43 2.24 6.11
N GLN A 75 -27.49 1.73 5.33
CA GLN A 75 -26.13 1.42 5.81
C GLN A 75 -25.36 2.65 6.30
N ASP A 76 -25.56 3.79 5.63
CA ASP A 76 -24.87 5.03 5.94
C ASP A 76 -25.34 5.65 7.26
N THR A 77 -26.61 5.44 7.62
CA THR A 77 -27.25 6.11 8.77
C THR A 77 -27.61 5.17 9.93
N LYS A 78 -27.74 3.86 9.67
CA LYS A 78 -28.12 2.83 10.65
C LYS A 78 -26.93 1.91 10.93
N ASN A 79 -25.98 2.42 11.71
CA ASN A 79 -24.84 1.66 12.22
C ASN A 79 -24.69 1.77 13.74
N ASP A 80 -23.81 0.94 14.29
CA ASP A 80 -23.65 0.71 15.73
C ASP A 80 -23.10 1.90 16.51
N TYR A 81 -22.43 2.83 15.82
CA TYR A 81 -21.82 4.03 16.37
C TYR A 81 -22.67 5.28 16.13
N HIS A 82 -23.76 5.17 15.36
CA HIS A 82 -24.62 6.30 14.97
C HIS A 82 -23.82 7.49 14.43
N ILE A 83 -22.95 7.23 13.44
CA ILE A 83 -22.19 8.25 12.68
C ILE A 83 -22.27 7.97 11.19
N MET A 84 -22.01 8.95 10.34
CA MET A 84 -22.04 8.71 8.89
C MET A 84 -20.94 7.72 8.47
N ARG A 85 -21.34 6.70 7.69
CA ARG A 85 -20.39 5.77 7.09
C ARG A 85 -19.80 6.35 5.81
N ILE A 86 -18.54 6.05 5.51
CA ILE A 86 -17.95 6.23 4.19
C ILE A 86 -17.73 4.89 3.50
N ASN A 87 -17.87 4.89 2.19
CA ASN A 87 -17.66 3.74 1.33
C ASN A 87 -16.59 4.08 0.30
N SER A 88 -15.97 3.06 -0.29
CA SER A 88 -14.89 3.20 -1.26
C SER A 88 -15.18 4.12 -2.44
N ASN A 89 -16.44 4.29 -2.79
CA ASN A 89 -16.88 5.04 -3.96
C ASN A 89 -17.58 6.37 -3.66
N ASP A 90 -17.79 6.74 -2.40
CA ASP A 90 -18.43 8.02 -2.02
C ASP A 90 -17.65 8.84 -1.00
N TRP A 91 -16.49 8.36 -0.57
CA TRP A 91 -15.71 8.98 0.50
C TRP A 91 -15.36 10.45 0.19
N LEU A 92 -14.86 10.77 -1.00
CA LEU A 92 -14.57 12.16 -1.42
C LEU A 92 -15.79 13.07 -1.28
N LYS A 93 -16.94 12.61 -1.76
CA LYS A 93 -18.19 13.38 -1.70
C LYS A 93 -18.67 13.58 -0.26
N LYS A 94 -18.53 12.56 0.60
CA LYS A 94 -18.96 12.63 2.01
C LYS A 94 -18.04 13.50 2.87
N LEU A 95 -16.75 13.47 2.58
CA LEU A 95 -15.77 14.35 3.23
C LEU A 95 -15.77 15.76 2.61
N ASN A 96 -16.35 15.93 1.43
CA ASN A 96 -16.28 17.14 0.61
C ASN A 96 -14.84 17.52 0.22
N LEU A 97 -14.09 16.50 -0.22
CA LEU A 97 -12.71 16.60 -0.70
C LEU A 97 -12.64 16.36 -2.20
N ILE A 98 -11.56 16.83 -2.82
CA ILE A 98 -11.34 16.83 -4.26
C ILE A 98 -9.99 16.17 -4.56
N LEU A 99 -9.99 15.29 -5.55
CA LEU A 99 -8.78 14.74 -6.19
C LEU A 99 -8.53 15.43 -7.53
N PRO A 100 -7.30 15.27 -8.08
CA PRO A 100 -7.02 15.62 -9.46
C PRO A 100 -8.06 15.01 -10.43
N THR A 101 -8.39 15.77 -11.48
CA THR A 101 -9.36 15.35 -12.48
C THR A 101 -8.90 14.08 -13.19
N GLU A 102 -7.60 13.94 -13.41
CA GLU A 102 -6.97 12.80 -14.05
C GLU A 102 -7.18 11.49 -13.27
N TYR A 103 -7.45 11.56 -11.96
CA TYR A 103 -7.70 10.41 -11.10
C TYR A 103 -9.18 10.05 -10.98
N THR A 104 -10.06 10.95 -11.41
CA THR A 104 -11.52 10.82 -11.20
C THR A 104 -12.32 10.83 -12.50
N ASP A 105 -11.69 11.22 -13.61
CA ASP A 105 -12.29 11.20 -14.93
C ASP A 105 -12.37 9.77 -15.46
N TRP A 106 -13.58 9.36 -15.83
CA TRP A 106 -13.87 8.03 -16.36
C TRP A 106 -13.34 7.85 -17.79
N ASP A 107 -13.09 8.96 -18.49
CA ASP A 107 -12.54 8.94 -19.84
C ASP A 107 -11.01 8.73 -19.83
N ASN A 108 -10.35 8.90 -18.67
CA ASN A 108 -8.92 8.66 -18.47
C ASN A 108 -8.69 7.32 -17.76
N VAL A 109 -8.66 6.22 -18.53
CA VAL A 109 -8.64 4.83 -18.02
C VAL A 109 -7.25 4.38 -17.54
N ASP A 110 -6.22 5.22 -17.69
CA ASP A 110 -4.82 4.81 -17.49
C ASP A 110 -4.27 5.12 -16.09
N ALA A 111 -5.07 5.71 -15.19
CA ALA A 111 -4.62 6.00 -13.83
C ALA A 111 -4.37 4.70 -13.03
N PRO A 112 -3.18 4.54 -12.41
CA PRO A 112 -2.93 3.46 -11.47
C PRO A 112 -3.98 3.38 -10.35
N ILE A 113 -4.30 2.15 -9.93
CA ILE A 113 -5.39 1.88 -8.98
C ILE A 113 -5.28 2.64 -7.65
N ASN A 114 -4.05 2.95 -7.21
CA ASN A 114 -3.79 3.71 -6.00
C ASN A 114 -4.16 5.19 -6.09
N GLN A 115 -4.21 5.77 -7.30
CA GLN A 115 -4.53 7.18 -7.50
C GLN A 115 -6.01 7.51 -7.24
N TYR A 116 -6.91 6.53 -7.43
CA TYR A 116 -8.35 6.70 -7.17
C TYR A 116 -8.69 6.94 -5.68
N ALA A 117 -7.74 6.72 -4.78
CA ALA A 117 -7.87 7.05 -3.37
C ALA A 117 -6.59 7.69 -2.82
N ASP A 118 -5.91 8.52 -3.63
CA ASP A 118 -4.69 9.20 -3.22
C ASP A 118 -4.93 10.11 -2.00
N LEU A 119 -4.12 9.98 -0.95
CA LEU A 119 -4.19 10.84 0.23
C LEU A 119 -3.25 12.03 0.16
N GLU A 120 -2.24 12.00 -0.72
CA GLU A 120 -1.18 13.00 -0.83
C GLU A 120 -1.56 14.15 -1.78
N GLN A 121 -2.56 13.94 -2.64
CA GLN A 121 -3.01 14.92 -3.65
C GLN A 121 -4.40 15.50 -3.36
N LEU A 122 -4.88 15.42 -2.11
CA LEU A 122 -6.20 15.91 -1.73
C LEU A 122 -6.24 17.42 -1.56
N VAL A 123 -7.33 18.03 -2.03
CA VAL A 123 -7.64 19.44 -1.78
C VAL A 123 -9.09 19.63 -1.33
N ALA A 124 -9.35 20.75 -0.68
CA ALA A 124 -10.66 21.21 -0.24
C ALA A 124 -10.97 22.58 -0.85
N ASP A 125 -12.21 22.76 -1.32
CA ASP A 125 -12.72 24.08 -1.71
C ASP A 125 -13.40 24.74 -0.50
N MET A 126 -12.80 25.84 -0.03
CA MET A 126 -13.23 26.55 1.19
C MET A 126 -14.28 27.66 0.94
N VAL A 127 -14.69 27.91 -0.30
CA VAL A 127 -15.67 28.95 -0.64
C VAL A 127 -17.08 28.38 -0.84
N CYS A 128 -17.18 27.08 -1.13
CA CYS A 128 -18.46 26.43 -1.33
C CYS A 128 -19.37 26.47 -0.07
N PRO A 129 -20.71 26.60 -0.22
CA PRO A 129 -21.65 26.61 0.92
C PRO A 129 -21.57 25.38 1.83
N ASN A 130 -21.02 24.29 1.31
CA ASN A 130 -20.81 23.03 2.02
C ASN A 130 -19.33 22.75 2.30
N ALA A 131 -18.47 23.79 2.36
CA ALA A 131 -17.03 23.65 2.63
C ALA A 131 -16.77 22.67 3.78
N PRO A 132 -15.76 21.78 3.64
CA PRO A 132 -15.44 20.86 4.70
C PRO A 132 -14.99 21.62 5.96
N PRO A 133 -15.22 21.07 7.16
CA PRO A 133 -14.61 21.62 8.37
C PRO A 133 -13.08 21.53 8.26
N LYS A 134 -12.37 22.34 9.03
CA LYS A 134 -10.89 22.33 9.04
C LYS A 134 -10.32 20.96 9.43
N GLU A 135 -11.00 20.22 10.30
CA GLU A 135 -10.57 18.91 10.76
C GLU A 135 -11.70 17.89 10.62
N GLN A 136 -11.38 16.72 10.08
CA GLN A 136 -12.28 15.58 9.94
C GLN A 136 -11.60 14.30 10.36
N TRP A 137 -12.41 13.35 10.84
CA TRP A 137 -11.92 12.09 11.39
C TRP A 137 -12.60 10.90 10.73
N ILE A 138 -11.83 9.86 10.45
CA ILE A 138 -12.37 8.58 9.98
C ILE A 138 -11.85 7.48 10.89
N TYR A 139 -12.77 6.80 11.57
CA TYR A 139 -12.43 5.57 12.29
C TYR A 139 -12.55 4.37 11.35
N LEU A 140 -11.45 3.64 11.18
CA LEU A 140 -11.37 2.43 10.39
C LEU A 140 -11.59 1.22 11.29
N ALA A 141 -12.74 0.59 11.16
CA ALA A 141 -13.08 -0.66 11.81
C ALA A 141 -12.71 -1.86 10.95
N ARG A 142 -12.31 -2.97 11.56
CA ARG A 142 -12.00 -4.20 10.81
C ARG A 142 -13.28 -4.84 10.27
N TYR A 143 -14.23 -5.14 11.16
CA TYR A 143 -15.52 -5.73 10.82
C TYR A 143 -16.61 -5.26 11.79
N ARG A 144 -17.72 -4.72 11.28
CA ARG A 144 -18.78 -4.06 12.07
C ARG A 144 -19.26 -4.88 13.27
N ILE A 145 -19.58 -6.15 13.04
CA ILE A 145 -20.20 -7.02 14.05
C ILE A 145 -19.25 -7.31 15.20
N PHE A 146 -17.94 -7.29 14.98
CA PHE A 146 -16.96 -7.65 15.99
C PHE A 146 -16.30 -6.42 16.63
N ASP A 147 -16.18 -5.31 15.88
CA ASP A 147 -15.39 -4.14 16.31
C ASP A 147 -15.95 -3.49 17.58
N LYS A 148 -17.28 -3.35 17.70
CA LYS A 148 -17.93 -2.81 18.91
C LYS A 148 -17.63 -3.60 20.18
N TYR A 149 -17.26 -4.86 20.04
CA TYR A 149 -16.92 -5.74 21.17
C TYR A 149 -15.42 -5.76 21.47
N THR A 150 -14.58 -5.12 20.64
CA THR A 150 -13.15 -4.93 20.92
C THR A 150 -12.93 -3.77 21.87
N GLU A 151 -11.76 -3.74 22.51
CA GLU A 151 -11.34 -2.67 23.41
C GLU A 151 -11.29 -1.32 22.69
N TRP A 152 -10.82 -1.31 21.43
CA TRP A 152 -10.71 -0.10 20.60
C TRP A 152 -12.07 0.39 20.10
N GLY A 153 -12.98 -0.49 19.70
CA GLY A 153 -14.33 -0.08 19.29
C GLY A 153 -15.15 0.48 20.46
N GLN A 154 -15.01 -0.10 21.66
CA GLN A 154 -15.63 0.46 22.88
C GLN A 154 -15.02 1.81 23.26
N ALA A 155 -13.69 1.95 23.12
CA ALA A 155 -13.00 3.20 23.36
C ALA A 155 -13.42 4.29 22.38
N PHE A 156 -13.57 3.93 21.10
CA PHE A 156 -14.08 4.83 20.07
C PHE A 156 -15.50 5.30 20.37
N ASP A 157 -16.43 4.40 20.68
CA ASP A 157 -17.81 4.78 21.00
C ASP A 157 -17.87 5.74 22.20
N LYS A 158 -17.10 5.46 23.27
CA LYS A 158 -17.00 6.36 24.42
C LYS A 158 -16.38 7.71 24.06
N ALA A 159 -15.29 7.71 23.29
CA ALA A 159 -14.61 8.94 22.90
C ALA A 159 -15.53 9.83 22.05
N ARG A 160 -16.22 9.23 21.08
CA ARG A 160 -17.24 9.89 20.27
C ARG A 160 -18.36 10.49 21.11
N GLN A 161 -18.93 9.72 22.04
CA GLN A 161 -20.01 10.20 22.93
C GLN A 161 -19.55 11.37 23.80
N HIS A 162 -18.29 11.36 24.25
CA HIS A 162 -17.74 12.39 25.12
C HIS A 162 -17.31 13.65 24.37
N ALA A 163 -16.67 13.51 23.20
CA ALA A 163 -16.15 14.63 22.43
C ALA A 163 -17.23 15.33 21.58
N TYR A 164 -18.26 14.60 21.13
CA TYR A 164 -19.23 15.09 20.16
C TYR A 164 -20.67 14.74 20.55
N ALA A 165 -21.08 15.08 21.79
CA ALA A 165 -22.44 14.93 22.32
C ALA A 165 -23.52 15.10 21.23
N PRO A 166 -24.62 14.32 21.23
CA PRO A 166 -25.36 13.89 20.04
C PRO A 166 -25.70 15.03 19.07
N SER A 167 -24.78 15.32 18.15
CA SER A 167 -24.98 16.15 16.98
C SER A 167 -25.63 15.28 15.89
N LYS A 168 -26.20 15.89 14.84
CA LYS A 168 -26.73 15.10 13.72
C LYS A 168 -25.60 14.29 13.07
N LEU A 169 -25.93 13.18 12.40
CA LEU A 169 -24.96 12.22 11.83
C LEU A 169 -23.84 12.82 10.96
N ASN A 170 -24.07 13.99 10.35
CA ASN A 170 -23.14 14.73 9.50
C ASN A 170 -22.46 15.93 10.20
N GLU A 171 -22.89 16.29 11.41
CA GLU A 171 -22.37 17.40 12.22
C GLU A 171 -21.26 16.94 13.17
N SER A 172 -21.03 15.62 13.31
CA SER A 172 -19.94 15.09 14.15
C SER A 172 -18.56 15.28 13.53
N HIS A 173 -18.48 15.46 12.21
CA HIS A 173 -17.23 15.46 11.42
C HIS A 173 -16.36 14.20 11.62
N ILE A 174 -16.96 13.16 12.21
CA ILE A 174 -16.38 11.85 12.42
C ILE A 174 -17.18 10.86 11.58
N PHE A 175 -16.45 10.07 10.82
CA PHE A 175 -16.98 9.08 9.92
C PHE A 175 -16.49 7.68 10.29
N LEU A 176 -17.21 6.68 9.81
CA LEU A 176 -16.87 5.27 9.96
C LEU A 176 -16.54 4.65 8.60
N ALA A 177 -15.41 3.95 8.50
CA ALA A 177 -15.13 3.06 7.36
C ALA A 177 -14.87 1.64 7.84
N GLU A 178 -15.23 0.65 7.02
CA GLU A 178 -15.08 -0.77 7.34
C GLU A 178 -14.13 -1.46 6.35
N CYS A 179 -12.95 -1.84 6.83
CA CYS A 179 -11.89 -2.41 5.99
C CYS A 179 -12.17 -3.82 5.50
N SER A 180 -13.06 -4.58 6.13
CA SER A 180 -13.53 -5.88 5.59
C SER A 180 -14.99 -5.81 5.16
N GLY A 181 -15.37 -4.68 4.55
CA GLY A 181 -16.71 -4.36 4.09
C GLY A 181 -16.68 -3.35 2.95
N THR A 182 -17.43 -2.26 3.10
CA THR A 182 -17.62 -1.28 2.03
C THR A 182 -16.44 -0.33 1.79
N ALA A 183 -15.41 -0.35 2.65
CA ALA A 183 -14.22 0.48 2.54
C ALA A 183 -12.94 -0.36 2.34
N ASP A 184 -13.05 -1.64 2.00
CA ASP A 184 -11.91 -2.55 1.84
C ASP A 184 -10.90 -2.04 0.79
N PHE A 185 -11.39 -1.49 -0.32
CA PHE A 185 -10.53 -0.85 -1.31
C PHE A 185 -9.72 0.33 -0.73
N LEU A 186 -10.35 1.16 0.12
CA LEU A 186 -9.65 2.32 0.71
C LEU A 186 -8.55 1.84 1.67
N CYS A 187 -8.87 0.93 2.58
CA CYS A 187 -7.87 0.39 3.50
C CYS A 187 -6.73 -0.34 2.78
N GLY A 188 -7.05 -1.00 1.66
CA GLY A 188 -6.08 -1.67 0.81
C GLY A 188 -5.16 -0.70 0.06
N VAL A 189 -5.70 0.35 -0.55
CA VAL A 189 -4.89 1.37 -1.26
C VAL A 189 -4.07 2.20 -0.30
N TRP A 190 -4.65 2.61 0.82
CA TRP A 190 -3.93 3.37 1.85
C TRP A 190 -2.93 2.51 2.64
N GLN A 191 -2.91 1.19 2.43
CA GLN A 191 -2.02 0.27 3.15
C GLN A 191 -2.20 0.36 4.68
N ILE A 192 -3.43 0.55 5.15
CA ILE A 192 -3.76 0.78 6.58
C ILE A 192 -4.41 -0.46 7.19
N LYS A 193 -3.97 -0.79 8.40
CA LYS A 193 -4.55 -1.88 9.19
C LYS A 193 -5.53 -1.34 10.24
N ALA A 194 -6.78 -1.81 10.17
CA ALA A 194 -7.75 -1.57 11.23
C ALA A 194 -7.44 -2.39 12.51
N PRO A 195 -7.72 -1.86 13.71
CA PRO A 195 -8.35 -0.56 13.98
C PRO A 195 -7.38 0.61 13.81
N ALA A 196 -7.86 1.68 13.16
CA ALA A 196 -7.06 2.89 12.95
C ALA A 196 -7.94 4.14 12.93
N LEU A 197 -7.32 5.30 13.12
CA LEU A 197 -7.94 6.60 13.02
C LEU A 197 -7.20 7.43 11.96
N LEU A 198 -7.94 7.96 10.99
CA LEU A 198 -7.41 8.89 10.01
C LEU A 198 -7.86 10.30 10.38
N HIS A 199 -6.90 11.22 10.37
CA HIS A 199 -7.13 12.64 10.55
C HIS A 199 -6.92 13.36 9.23
N PHE A 200 -7.91 14.13 8.78
CA PHE A 200 -7.79 15.03 7.65
C PHE A 200 -7.78 16.46 8.17
N LYS A 201 -6.76 17.22 7.79
CA LYS A 201 -6.61 18.63 8.14
C LYS A 201 -6.54 19.46 6.87
N VAL A 202 -7.44 20.43 6.74
CA VAL A 202 -7.39 21.42 5.66
C VAL A 202 -6.37 22.49 6.06
N GLU A 203 -5.35 22.66 5.23
CA GLU A 203 -4.28 23.62 5.51
C GLU A 203 -4.74 25.07 5.31
N ASP A 204 -4.20 25.98 6.10
CA ASP A 204 -4.58 27.40 6.03
C ASP A 204 -4.05 28.08 4.75
N GLU A 205 -2.94 27.57 4.23
CA GLU A 205 -2.35 28.05 2.98
C GLU A 205 -3.08 27.46 1.77
N LYS A 206 -3.19 28.26 0.71
CA LYS A 206 -3.79 27.83 -0.55
C LYS A 206 -2.77 27.01 -1.33
N ILE A 207 -3.26 26.15 -2.21
CA ILE A 207 -2.38 25.40 -3.09
C ILE A 207 -1.60 26.36 -3.98
N ASP A 208 -0.27 26.23 -4.01
CA ASP A 208 0.55 26.91 -5.00
C ASP A 208 0.45 26.15 -6.32
N HIS A 209 0.27 26.90 -7.41
CA HIS A 209 0.28 26.33 -8.75
C HIS A 209 1.59 25.63 -9.08
N ASP A 210 2.70 26.14 -8.53
CA ASP A 210 4.02 25.58 -8.78
C ASP A 210 4.26 24.25 -8.03
N ASP A 211 3.46 23.97 -6.98
CA ASP A 211 3.54 22.74 -6.19
C ASP A 211 2.70 21.59 -6.78
N ILE A 212 1.85 21.89 -7.77
CA ILE A 212 1.02 20.87 -8.42
C ILE A 212 1.89 20.01 -9.35
N PRO A 213 1.89 18.67 -9.19
CA PRO A 213 2.64 17.79 -10.08
C PRO A 213 2.27 17.99 -11.56
N ALA A 214 3.28 17.93 -12.42
CA ALA A 214 3.10 18.14 -13.85
C ALA A 214 2.07 17.15 -14.44
N GLY A 215 1.07 17.69 -15.12
CA GLY A 215 0.00 16.91 -15.74
C GLY A 215 -1.20 16.61 -14.84
N LEU A 216 -1.23 17.16 -13.63
CA LEU A 216 -2.41 17.13 -12.76
C LEU A 216 -3.15 18.46 -12.79
N SER A 217 -4.47 18.39 -12.64
CA SER A 217 -5.33 19.56 -12.56
C SER A 217 -6.53 19.30 -11.65
N TYR A 218 -7.02 20.35 -10.98
CA TYR A 218 -8.13 20.23 -10.04
C TYR A 218 -9.41 20.85 -10.60
N ARG A 219 -10.55 20.25 -10.23
CA ARG A 219 -11.86 20.81 -10.54
C ARG A 219 -12.20 21.92 -9.54
N GLY A 220 -11.86 23.17 -9.88
CA GLY A 220 -12.16 24.32 -9.04
C GLY A 220 -11.32 25.54 -9.39
N ASP A 221 -11.57 26.65 -8.70
CA ASP A 221 -10.71 27.82 -8.75
C ASP A 221 -9.57 27.64 -7.76
N TYR A 222 -8.33 27.55 -8.25
CA TYR A 222 -7.12 27.35 -7.43
C TYR A 222 -6.96 28.37 -6.33
N THR A 223 -7.51 29.58 -6.49
CA THR A 223 -7.48 30.61 -5.46
C THR A 223 -8.34 30.28 -4.23
N HIS A 224 -9.17 29.24 -4.29
CA HIS A 224 -10.03 28.76 -3.21
C HIS A 224 -9.70 27.33 -2.75
N LEU A 225 -8.72 26.68 -3.40
CA LEU A 225 -8.32 25.33 -3.07
C LEU A 225 -7.22 25.34 -2.02
N HIS A 226 -7.45 24.56 -0.99
CA HIS A 226 -6.53 24.36 0.13
C HIS A 226 -6.07 22.90 0.14
N PRO A 227 -4.76 22.62 0.28
CA PRO A 227 -4.26 21.26 0.46
C PRO A 227 -4.88 20.60 1.69
N VAL A 228 -5.04 19.29 1.63
CA VAL A 228 -5.51 18.50 2.78
C VAL A 228 -4.45 17.48 3.14
N THR A 229 -3.93 17.58 4.36
CA THR A 229 -3.00 16.60 4.91
C THR A 229 -3.77 15.48 5.60
N ALA A 230 -3.36 14.25 5.34
CA ALA A 230 -3.92 13.07 5.97
C ALA A 230 -2.89 12.44 6.91
N ARG A 231 -3.26 12.14 8.16
CA ARG A 231 -2.42 11.41 9.12
C ARG A 231 -3.09 10.08 9.49
N VAL A 232 -2.29 9.03 9.60
CA VAL A 232 -2.77 7.68 9.92
C VAL A 232 -2.27 7.25 11.28
N ILE A 233 -3.20 6.93 12.18
CA ILE A 233 -2.92 6.48 13.53
C ILE A 233 -3.45 5.07 13.67
N GLU A 234 -2.56 4.08 13.61
CA GLU A 234 -2.93 2.68 13.74
C GLU A 234 -2.83 2.20 15.18
N PHE A 235 -3.76 1.34 15.58
CA PHE A 235 -3.84 0.82 16.93
C PHE A 235 -3.49 -0.68 17.02
N PRO A 236 -2.88 -1.13 18.13
CA PRO A 236 -2.45 -0.31 19.28
C PRO A 236 -1.27 0.61 18.94
N LEU A 237 -1.19 1.76 19.63
CA LEU A 237 -0.06 2.67 19.47
C LEU A 237 1.23 1.93 19.87
N GLU A 238 2.23 1.98 19.02
CA GLU A 238 3.56 1.51 19.39
C GLU A 238 4.08 2.37 20.56
N ASN A 239 4.80 1.75 21.50
CA ASN A 239 5.20 2.33 22.80
C ASN A 239 5.90 3.71 22.75
N ALA A 240 6.27 4.19 21.56
CA ALA A 240 7.00 5.43 21.33
C ALA A 240 6.13 6.70 21.43
N TYR A 241 4.82 6.65 21.16
CA TYR A 241 4.05 7.87 20.83
C TYR A 241 3.42 8.62 22.01
N LEU A 242 3.53 8.09 23.24
CA LEU A 242 2.87 8.72 24.39
C LEU A 242 3.83 9.46 25.32
N GLU A 243 5.14 9.24 25.21
CA GLU A 243 6.15 9.71 26.19
C GLU A 243 5.80 9.38 27.67
N LEU A 244 4.86 8.44 27.89
CA LEU A 244 4.38 8.10 29.21
C LEU A 244 5.28 7.05 29.85
N PRO A 245 5.51 7.11 31.18
CA PRO A 245 6.23 6.08 31.90
C PRO A 245 5.60 4.70 31.63
N PRO A 246 6.39 3.62 31.42
CA PRO A 246 5.87 2.27 31.15
C PRO A 246 4.88 1.74 32.19
N SER A 247 4.88 2.30 33.40
CA SER A 247 3.98 1.96 34.50
C SER A 247 2.61 2.65 34.44
N VAL A 248 2.42 3.60 33.52
CA VAL A 248 1.19 4.39 33.36
C VAL A 248 0.82 4.42 31.88
N PHE A 249 0.55 3.26 31.30
CA PHE A 249 -0.09 3.25 29.99
C PHE A 249 -1.54 3.72 30.18
N PRO A 250 -1.98 4.78 29.51
CA PRO A 250 -3.36 5.22 29.56
C PRO A 250 -4.23 4.12 28.96
N GLY A 251 -5.42 3.91 29.51
CA GLY A 251 -6.36 2.96 28.93
C GLY A 251 -6.72 3.32 27.49
N TYR A 252 -7.34 2.39 26.78
CA TYR A 252 -7.76 2.57 25.38
C TYR A 252 -8.63 3.82 25.19
N ASN A 253 -9.52 4.11 26.15
CA ASN A 253 -10.39 5.29 26.09
C ASN A 253 -9.58 6.58 26.17
N GLU A 254 -8.66 6.65 27.11
CA GLU A 254 -7.84 7.83 27.38
C GLU A 254 -6.91 8.15 26.21
N GLN A 255 -6.36 7.13 25.55
CA GLN A 255 -5.57 7.30 24.32
C GLN A 255 -6.41 7.86 23.18
N LEU A 256 -7.57 7.27 22.93
CA LEU A 256 -8.39 7.67 21.80
C LEU A 256 -9.01 9.07 22.04
N LEU A 257 -9.42 9.36 23.28
CA LEU A 257 -9.84 10.70 23.70
C LEU A 257 -8.73 11.74 23.61
N SER A 258 -7.49 11.39 23.98
CA SER A 258 -6.39 12.35 23.94
C SER A 258 -6.08 12.73 22.49
N ILE A 259 -6.06 11.77 21.58
CA ILE A 259 -5.88 11.98 20.14
C ILE A 259 -7.02 12.82 19.57
N MET A 260 -8.27 12.44 19.80
CA MET A 260 -9.42 13.13 19.18
C MET A 260 -9.70 14.54 19.75
N LYS A 261 -9.19 14.86 20.94
CA LYS A 261 -9.45 16.15 21.61
C LYS A 261 -8.27 17.11 21.56
N LYS A 262 -7.03 16.62 21.52
CA LYS A 262 -5.82 17.44 21.51
C LYS A 262 -5.14 17.34 20.15
N SER A 263 -5.32 18.35 19.32
CA SER A 263 -4.65 18.48 18.02
C SER A 263 -3.13 18.34 18.11
N GLU A 264 -2.50 18.85 19.19
CA GLU A 264 -1.04 18.76 19.41
C GLU A 264 -0.49 17.33 19.44
N LEU A 265 -1.26 16.33 19.90
CA LEU A 265 -0.81 14.94 19.87
C LEU A 265 -0.87 14.34 18.47
N VAL A 266 -1.84 14.80 17.67
CA VAL A 266 -2.04 14.35 16.30
C VAL A 266 -0.90 14.84 15.42
N GLU A 267 -0.38 16.04 15.69
CA GLU A 267 0.76 16.63 14.99
C GLU A 267 2.08 15.88 15.24
N GLN A 268 2.14 14.98 16.22
CA GLN A 268 3.31 14.10 16.43
C GLN A 268 3.34 12.90 15.47
N PHE A 269 2.23 12.61 14.81
CA PHE A 269 2.18 11.56 13.80
C PHE A 269 2.55 12.15 12.45
N ASP A 270 3.45 11.45 11.75
CA ASP A 270 3.84 11.81 10.40
C ASP A 270 2.64 11.77 9.45
N GLU A 271 2.67 12.65 8.46
CA GLU A 271 1.71 12.63 7.37
C GLU A 271 1.80 11.31 6.60
N HIS A 272 0.66 10.91 6.05
CA HIS A 272 0.56 9.68 5.28
C HIS A 272 1.53 9.74 4.11
N ASN A 273 2.40 8.74 4.04
CA ASN A 273 3.24 8.50 2.88
C ASN A 273 2.99 7.07 2.41
N LEU A 274 2.51 6.92 1.18
CA LEU A 274 2.11 5.63 0.64
C LEU A 274 3.27 4.64 0.63
N PHE A 275 4.45 5.09 0.21
CA PHE A 275 5.65 4.23 0.15
C PHE A 275 6.08 3.74 1.53
N MET A 276 6.09 4.61 2.53
CA MET A 276 6.45 4.24 3.90
C MET A 276 5.45 3.26 4.51
N GLN A 277 4.15 3.45 4.26
CA GLN A 277 3.12 2.51 4.71
C GLN A 277 3.24 1.16 4.00
N GLU A 278 3.50 1.15 2.69
CA GLU A 278 3.70 -0.08 1.95
C GLU A 278 4.93 -0.85 2.44
N MET A 279 6.04 -0.14 2.68
CA MET A 279 7.25 -0.73 3.28
C MET A 279 6.98 -1.31 4.67
N LYS A 280 6.17 -0.63 5.50
CA LYS A 280 5.74 -1.14 6.81
C LYS A 280 4.95 -2.44 6.67
N ARG A 281 3.95 -2.49 5.77
CA ARG A 281 3.15 -3.71 5.51
C ARG A 281 3.99 -4.84 4.95
N HIS A 282 4.92 -4.53 4.05
CA HIS A 282 5.85 -5.52 3.52
C HIS A 282 6.70 -6.12 4.63
N GLN A 283 7.27 -5.29 5.51
CA GLN A 283 8.08 -5.75 6.64
C GLN A 283 7.27 -6.62 7.62
N GLU A 284 6.02 -6.26 7.92
CA GLU A 284 5.12 -7.08 8.73
C GLU A 284 4.86 -8.46 8.09
N ALA A 285 4.53 -8.49 6.79
CA ALA A 285 4.28 -9.74 6.08
C ALA A 285 5.53 -10.64 6.02
N VAL A 286 6.71 -10.02 5.84
CA VAL A 286 7.99 -10.71 5.87
C VAL A 286 8.28 -11.27 7.27
N ASN A 287 8.07 -10.48 8.32
CA ASN A 287 8.25 -10.91 9.71
C ASN A 287 7.30 -12.06 10.08
N GLU A 288 6.03 -11.98 9.72
CA GLU A 288 5.06 -13.06 9.96
C GLU A 288 5.47 -14.36 9.25
N LEU A 289 5.97 -14.25 8.01
CA LEU A 289 6.52 -15.38 7.28
C LEU A 289 7.78 -15.96 7.92
N TYR A 290 8.61 -15.13 8.55
CA TYR A 290 9.78 -15.57 9.30
C TYR A 290 9.39 -16.22 10.62
N ASP A 291 8.46 -15.64 11.39
CA ASP A 291 8.00 -16.18 12.69
C ASP A 291 7.26 -17.51 12.52
N ALA A 292 6.37 -17.61 11.53
CA ALA A 292 5.67 -18.85 11.21
C ALA A 292 6.65 -19.98 10.82
N LYS A 293 7.80 -19.65 10.23
CA LYS A 293 8.81 -20.62 9.78
C LYS A 293 9.95 -20.86 10.76
N ALA A 294 10.26 -19.89 11.61
CA ALA A 294 11.16 -20.07 12.75
C ALA A 294 10.61 -21.13 13.71
N SER A 295 9.28 -21.29 13.76
CA SER A 295 8.63 -22.42 14.45
C SER A 295 8.80 -23.79 13.76
N THR A 296 9.27 -23.84 12.51
CA THR A 296 9.33 -25.10 11.71
C THR A 296 10.68 -25.48 11.11
N LEU A 297 11.70 -24.61 10.94
CA LEU A 297 13.13 -24.98 10.77
C LEU A 297 13.99 -23.73 10.49
N GLY A 298 15.19 -23.70 11.09
CA GLY A 298 16.06 -22.53 11.19
C GLY A 298 16.75 -22.04 9.90
N VAL A 299 16.88 -20.70 9.84
CA VAL A 299 18.01 -19.89 9.34
C VAL A 299 18.44 -20.00 7.86
N PHE A 300 17.93 -20.91 7.04
CA PHE A 300 18.30 -20.97 5.60
C PHE A 300 17.11 -21.05 4.61
N VAL A 301 16.02 -20.34 4.91
CA VAL A 301 14.80 -20.36 4.08
C VAL A 301 14.70 -19.32 2.92
N PRO A 302 15.62 -18.35 2.69
CA PRO A 302 15.38 -17.37 1.63
C PRO A 302 15.61 -17.94 0.21
N LEU A 303 16.52 -18.90 0.01
CA LEU A 303 16.86 -19.38 -1.34
C LEU A 303 15.83 -20.38 -1.91
N GLU A 304 15.41 -21.37 -1.12
CA GLU A 304 14.43 -22.38 -1.54
C GLU A 304 13.05 -21.78 -1.82
N LYS A 305 12.66 -20.74 -1.07
CA LYS A 305 11.41 -20.01 -1.32
C LYS A 305 11.53 -19.00 -2.42
N ALA A 306 12.68 -18.37 -2.64
CA ALA A 306 12.92 -17.59 -3.85
C ALA A 306 12.79 -18.48 -5.09
N THR A 307 13.32 -19.71 -5.07
CA THR A 307 13.12 -20.67 -6.18
C THR A 307 11.69 -21.20 -6.29
N ALA A 308 10.97 -21.39 -5.18
CA ALA A 308 9.57 -21.82 -5.21
C ALA A 308 8.63 -20.70 -5.73
N LEU A 309 8.83 -19.45 -5.28
CA LEU A 309 8.15 -18.26 -5.81
C LEU A 309 8.51 -18.02 -7.28
N PHE A 310 9.78 -18.17 -7.65
CA PHE A 310 10.19 -18.15 -9.06
C PHE A 310 9.51 -19.27 -9.85
N SER A 311 9.39 -20.49 -9.31
CA SER A 311 8.74 -21.62 -10.00
C SER A 311 7.23 -21.41 -10.17
N GLU A 312 6.58 -20.77 -9.19
CA GLU A 312 5.17 -20.39 -9.21
C GLU A 312 4.93 -19.27 -10.22
N TYR A 313 5.86 -18.30 -10.29
CA TYR A 313 5.87 -17.20 -11.25
C TYR A 313 6.25 -17.63 -12.68
N THR A 314 7.04 -18.71 -12.84
CA THR A 314 7.36 -19.32 -14.15
C THR A 314 6.31 -20.31 -14.66
N GLY A 315 5.11 -20.33 -14.06
CA GLY A 315 3.94 -20.99 -14.65
C GLY A 315 3.65 -22.40 -14.14
N ALA A 316 3.68 -22.62 -12.82
CA ALA A 316 2.92 -23.74 -12.24
C ALA A 316 1.46 -23.30 -12.04
N PRO A 317 0.51 -23.69 -12.92
CA PRO A 317 -0.87 -23.23 -12.83
C PRO A 317 -1.51 -23.68 -11.52
N LYS A 318 -2.28 -22.81 -10.86
CA LYS A 318 -3.05 -23.17 -9.67
C LYS A 318 -4.51 -23.47 -10.04
N ARG A 319 -5.16 -24.26 -9.19
CA ARG A 319 -6.52 -24.76 -9.39
C ARG A 319 -7.52 -23.59 -9.32
N GLY A 320 -7.80 -23.02 -10.50
CA GLY A 320 -8.64 -21.85 -10.72
C GLY A 320 -8.39 -21.21 -12.09
N ASP A 321 -7.15 -21.31 -12.60
CA ASP A 321 -6.76 -20.76 -13.91
C ASP A 321 -7.45 -21.45 -15.10
N TYR A 322 -7.98 -22.66 -14.91
CA TYR A 322 -8.77 -23.38 -15.91
C TYR A 322 -10.15 -22.75 -16.19
N ILE A 323 -10.63 -21.83 -15.34
CA ILE A 323 -11.99 -21.29 -15.45
C ILE A 323 -12.04 -20.06 -16.39
N LEU A 324 -10.91 -19.42 -16.68
CA LEU A 324 -10.85 -18.18 -17.47
C LEU A 324 -10.22 -18.34 -18.87
N ALA A 325 -9.77 -19.53 -19.24
CA ALA A 325 -9.34 -19.81 -20.61
C ALA A 325 -10.57 -20.16 -21.47
N GLN A 326 -11.31 -19.15 -21.92
CA GLN A 326 -12.24 -19.33 -23.03
C GLN A 326 -11.47 -19.16 -24.35
N GLU A 327 -11.56 -20.19 -25.18
CA GLU A 327 -10.84 -20.42 -26.43
C GLU A 327 -10.92 -19.24 -27.42
N ASP A 328 -9.77 -18.80 -27.94
CA ASP A 328 -9.72 -18.08 -29.23
C ASP A 328 -9.97 -19.12 -30.35
N PRO A 329 -11.07 -19.03 -31.11
CA PRO A 329 -11.44 -20.05 -32.08
C PRO A 329 -10.56 -20.10 -33.33
N ASN A 330 -9.62 -19.15 -33.50
CA ASN A 330 -8.93 -18.95 -34.78
C ASN A 330 -7.44 -19.32 -34.80
N ASP A 331 -6.89 -19.92 -33.73
CA ASP A 331 -5.49 -20.36 -33.72
C ASP A 331 -5.35 -21.90 -33.73
N PRO A 332 -5.29 -22.54 -34.91
CA PRO A 332 -5.18 -24.00 -35.02
C PRO A 332 -3.79 -24.55 -34.67
N LEU A 333 -2.83 -23.71 -34.26
CA LEU A 333 -1.48 -24.13 -33.84
C LEU A 333 -1.00 -23.41 -32.56
N GLY A 334 -1.92 -22.87 -31.75
CA GLY A 334 -1.68 -21.98 -30.61
C GLY A 334 -0.68 -22.47 -29.57
N GLY A 335 0.59 -22.25 -29.85
CA GLY A 335 1.68 -22.28 -28.89
C GLY A 335 1.78 -20.92 -28.23
N TRP A 336 1.27 -20.81 -27.01
CA TRP A 336 1.59 -19.69 -26.12
C TRP A 336 3.11 -19.49 -26.09
N ASN A 337 3.61 -18.30 -26.44
CA ASN A 337 5.01 -17.93 -26.30
C ASN A 337 5.20 -17.11 -25.01
N PRO A 338 5.55 -17.75 -23.88
CA PRO A 338 5.71 -17.07 -22.60
C PRO A 338 6.68 -15.89 -22.66
N MET A 339 7.71 -15.97 -23.50
CA MET A 339 8.77 -14.95 -23.57
C MET A 339 8.27 -13.63 -24.18
N SER A 340 7.29 -13.65 -25.09
CA SER A 340 6.77 -12.40 -25.67
C SER A 340 5.84 -11.65 -24.69
N ALA A 341 5.13 -12.39 -23.84
CA ALA A 341 4.29 -11.82 -22.79
C ALA A 341 5.10 -11.34 -21.58
N LEU A 342 6.20 -12.03 -21.22
CA LEU A 342 7.04 -11.70 -20.06
C LEU A 342 7.86 -10.40 -20.24
N PHE A 343 8.18 -10.01 -21.47
CA PHE A 343 9.16 -8.94 -21.74
C PHE A 343 8.61 -7.74 -22.53
N GLY A 344 7.30 -7.65 -22.78
CA GLY A 344 6.69 -6.54 -23.53
C GLY A 344 6.96 -5.15 -22.95
N GLY A 345 7.05 -5.01 -21.61
CA GLY A 345 7.09 -3.72 -20.91
C GLY A 345 8.45 -3.24 -20.37
N MET A 346 9.56 -3.96 -20.54
CA MET A 346 10.86 -3.52 -19.99
C MET A 346 11.60 -2.52 -20.89
N SER A 347 12.35 -1.59 -20.29
CA SER A 347 13.22 -0.66 -21.01
C SER A 347 14.26 -1.40 -21.86
N MET A 348 14.52 -0.89 -23.08
CA MET A 348 15.45 -1.49 -24.06
C MET A 348 16.86 -1.73 -23.50
N ALA A 349 17.33 -0.88 -22.58
CA ALA A 349 18.63 -1.02 -21.95
C ALA A 349 18.71 -2.30 -21.07
N PHE A 350 17.65 -2.61 -20.33
CA PHE A 350 17.62 -3.79 -19.48
C PHE A 350 17.45 -5.09 -20.30
N LYS A 351 16.70 -5.02 -21.42
CA LYS A 351 16.63 -6.12 -22.41
C LYS A 351 18.00 -6.46 -22.98
N GLN A 352 18.76 -5.46 -23.40
CA GLN A 352 20.11 -5.66 -23.95
C GLN A 352 21.10 -6.24 -22.93
N VAL A 353 21.01 -5.82 -21.67
CA VAL A 353 21.85 -6.37 -20.59
C VAL A 353 21.53 -7.84 -20.33
N MET A 354 20.25 -8.22 -20.33
CA MET A 354 19.83 -9.60 -20.13
C MET A 354 20.16 -10.50 -21.32
N GLU A 355 20.04 -10.01 -22.55
CA GLU A 355 20.46 -10.74 -23.76
C GLU A 355 21.99 -10.95 -23.79
N MET A 356 22.78 -9.95 -23.38
CA MET A 356 24.23 -10.10 -23.22
C MET A 356 24.58 -11.15 -22.14
N ALA A 357 23.89 -11.13 -21.00
CA ALA A 357 24.12 -12.08 -19.92
C ALA A 357 23.76 -13.52 -20.34
N ALA A 358 22.65 -13.70 -21.04
CA ALA A 358 22.22 -15.00 -21.56
C ALA A 358 23.19 -15.56 -22.61
N LYS A 359 23.67 -14.70 -23.52
CA LYS A 359 24.65 -15.08 -24.55
C LYS A 359 25.97 -15.51 -23.92
N ASN A 360 26.49 -14.73 -22.95
CA ASN A 360 27.72 -15.06 -22.24
C ASN A 360 27.61 -16.38 -21.44
N ALA A 361 26.46 -16.64 -20.81
CA ALA A 361 26.21 -17.89 -20.08
C ALA A 361 26.15 -19.12 -21.02
N SER A 362 25.59 -18.96 -22.22
CA SER A 362 25.55 -20.02 -23.24
C SER A 362 26.93 -20.33 -23.82
N GLU A 363 27.75 -19.30 -24.06
CA GLU A 363 29.12 -19.46 -24.56
C GLU A 363 30.05 -20.07 -23.49
N GLN A 364 29.79 -19.81 -22.21
CA GLN A 364 30.53 -20.40 -21.10
C GLN A 364 30.21 -21.88 -20.90
N LYS A 365 28.92 -22.28 -20.98
CA LYS A 365 28.51 -23.69 -20.99
C LYS A 365 29.06 -24.46 -22.20
N ALA A 366 29.13 -23.83 -23.37
CA ALA A 366 29.71 -24.45 -24.55
C ALA A 366 31.23 -24.68 -24.43
N ARG A 367 31.94 -23.84 -23.66
CA ARG A 367 33.38 -24.01 -23.39
C ARG A 367 33.66 -25.09 -22.35
N GLU A 368 32.79 -25.26 -21.36
CA GLU A 368 32.90 -26.30 -20.34
C GLU A 368 32.58 -27.71 -20.89
N ALA A 369 31.77 -27.81 -21.95
CA ALA A 369 31.44 -29.08 -22.60
C ALA A 369 32.57 -29.67 -23.48
N VAL A 370 33.68 -28.94 -23.70
CA VAL A 370 34.76 -29.34 -24.64
C VAL A 370 36.05 -29.79 -23.93
N THR A 371 36.11 -29.85 -22.60
CA THR A 371 37.28 -30.39 -21.90
C THR A 371 37.29 -31.93 -21.91
N PRO A 372 38.27 -32.60 -22.55
CA PRO A 372 38.32 -34.06 -22.59
C PRO A 372 38.86 -34.63 -21.26
N PHE A 373 38.21 -35.69 -20.78
CA PHE A 373 38.61 -36.43 -19.57
C PHE A 373 40.02 -37.05 -19.73
N PRO A 374 40.88 -36.98 -18.69
CA PRO A 374 42.14 -37.71 -18.68
C PRO A 374 41.87 -39.21 -18.46
N THR A 375 42.42 -40.05 -19.34
CA THR A 375 42.42 -41.51 -19.18
C THR A 375 43.24 -41.91 -17.96
N PRO A 376 42.74 -42.83 -17.10
CA PRO A 376 43.46 -43.28 -15.91
C PRO A 376 44.67 -44.17 -16.28
N PRO A 377 45.69 -44.22 -15.40
CA PRO A 377 46.99 -44.86 -15.66
C PRO A 377 46.95 -46.39 -15.74
#